data_AF-A0A957YPJ0-F1
#
_entry.id   AF-A0A957YPJ0-F1
#
_cell.length_a   1.000
_cell.length_b   1.000
_cell.length_c   1.000
_cell.angle_alpha   90.00
_cell.angle_beta   90.00
_cell.angle_gamma   90.00
#
_symmetry.space_group_name_H-M   'P 1'
#
loop_
_entity.id
_entity.type
_entity.pdbx_description
1 polymer ?
#
loop_
_entity_poly.entity_id
_entity_poly.type
_entity_poly.pdbx_seq_one_letter_code
_entity_poly.pdbx_strand_id
1 'polypeptide(L)'
;MAQAEHDNHSGHQSHAGHGGHDVDHSGHELMFRKRFWVSLVLSIPVLLYSEMLQMWLGFSMPVFPGSQWIGPLFAIIVFAYGGVPFLQMAVPEIKNRQPGMMTLISLAITVAFVYSLATLFVPLGESFFWELVTLIDVMLLGHWLEMRSVRQA
;
A
#
# COMPACT_ATOMS: atom_id res chain seq x y z
N MET A 1 -20.28 39.98 49.95
CA MET A 1 -19.50 40.31 48.73
C MET A 1 -18.43 39.24 48.60
N ALA A 2 -18.62 38.33 47.66
CA ALA A 2 -17.73 37.20 47.38
C ALA A 2 -17.01 37.47 46.06
N GLN A 3 -15.70 37.29 46.04
CA GLN A 3 -14.91 37.11 44.82
C GLN A 3 -13.76 36.17 45.19
N ALA A 4 -13.95 34.90 44.85
CA ALA A 4 -12.88 33.92 44.70
C ALA A 4 -12.34 34.07 43.28
N GLU A 5 -11.03 34.30 43.17
CA GLU A 5 -10.31 34.27 41.90
C GLU A 5 -10.34 32.84 41.33
N HIS A 6 -10.83 32.71 40.10
CA HIS A 6 -10.79 31.46 39.35
C HIS A 6 -9.56 31.44 38.45
N ASP A 7 -8.69 30.47 38.74
CA ASP A 7 -7.59 29.99 37.91
C ASP A 7 -8.04 29.70 36.48
N ASN A 8 -7.35 30.31 35.51
CA ASN A 8 -7.53 30.04 34.09
C ASN A 8 -6.47 29.04 33.61
N HIS A 9 -6.77 27.74 33.73
CA HIS A 9 -5.99 26.67 33.11
C HIS A 9 -6.76 26.04 31.94
N SER A 10 -6.41 26.42 30.72
CA SER A 10 -6.60 25.58 29.52
C SER A 10 -5.70 26.04 28.36
N GLY A 11 -4.40 26.14 28.64
CA GLY A 11 -3.39 26.13 27.58
C GLY A 11 -3.17 24.69 27.13
N HIS A 12 -3.75 24.30 26.01
CA HIS A 12 -3.41 23.05 25.33
C HIS A 12 -1.92 23.05 24.99
N GLN A 13 -1.14 22.26 25.73
CA GLN A 13 0.23 21.94 25.39
C GLN A 13 0.23 21.06 24.13
N SER A 14 0.47 21.70 22.99
CA SER A 14 0.92 21.05 21.77
C SER A 14 2.31 20.46 22.02
N HIS A 15 2.38 19.16 22.26
CA HIS A 15 3.64 18.47 22.39
C HIS A 15 4.33 18.31 21.04
N ALA A 16 5.60 18.71 21.02
CA ALA A 16 6.72 18.25 20.17
C ALA A 16 6.58 18.45 18.64
N GLY A 17 7.40 19.25 17.96
CA GLY A 17 8.80 19.59 18.20
C GLY A 17 9.71 18.74 17.31
N HIS A 18 10.25 19.38 16.27
CA HIS A 18 11.42 19.05 15.44
C HIS A 18 11.21 18.34 14.09
N GLY A 19 11.28 19.17 13.04
CA GLY A 19 11.46 18.75 11.65
C GLY A 19 11.21 19.91 10.70
N GLY A 20 12.02 20.97 10.80
CA GLY A 20 11.99 22.07 9.83
C GLY A 20 12.45 21.58 8.47
N HIS A 21 11.50 21.20 7.63
CA HIS A 21 11.56 21.25 6.18
C HIS A 21 10.13 21.56 5.75
N ASP A 22 9.93 22.58 4.91
CA ASP A 22 8.74 22.67 4.06
C ASP A 22 8.66 21.36 3.27
N VAL A 23 7.97 20.36 3.83
CA VAL A 23 7.63 19.15 3.09
C VAL A 23 6.57 19.62 2.12
N ASP A 24 7.00 19.81 0.88
CA ASP A 24 6.11 20.07 -0.24
C ASP A 24 5.03 18.98 -0.28
N HIS A 25 3.89 19.24 0.37
CA HIS A 25 2.77 18.31 0.48
C HIS A 25 2.22 17.93 -0.91
N SER A 26 2.46 18.77 -1.93
CA SER A 26 2.07 18.50 -3.31
C SER A 26 2.91 17.38 -3.95
N GLY A 27 4.19 17.29 -3.59
CA GLY A 27 5.11 16.28 -4.10
C GLY A 27 4.74 14.85 -3.67
N HIS A 28 4.34 14.68 -2.41
CA HIS A 28 3.94 13.37 -1.87
C HIS A 28 2.61 12.88 -2.46
N GLU A 29 1.60 13.75 -2.59
CA GLU A 29 0.33 13.37 -3.25
C GLU A 29 0.56 12.97 -4.70
N LEU A 30 1.34 13.77 -5.46
CA LEU A 30 1.62 13.49 -6.86
C LEU A 30 2.34 12.15 -7.02
N MET A 31 3.22 11.79 -6.09
CA MET A 31 3.89 10.49 -6.05
C MET A 31 2.87 9.36 -5.88
N PHE A 32 2.03 9.39 -4.84
CA PHE A 32 1.05 8.33 -4.60
C PHE A 32 0.03 8.21 -5.74
N ARG A 33 -0.43 9.34 -6.28
CA ARG A 33 -1.32 9.37 -7.45
C ARG A 33 -0.69 8.71 -8.68
N LYS A 34 0.55 9.06 -9.01
CA LYS A 34 1.26 8.45 -10.15
C LYS A 34 1.45 6.96 -9.93
N ARG A 35 1.87 6.56 -8.73
CA ARG A 35 2.08 5.15 -8.39
C ARG A 35 0.79 4.35 -8.48
N PHE A 36 -0.30 4.87 -7.93
CA PHE A 36 -1.63 4.26 -8.01
C PHE A 36 -2.01 3.96 -9.46
N TRP A 37 -1.99 4.95 -10.36
CA TRP A 37 -2.44 4.73 -11.74
C TRP A 37 -1.55 3.77 -12.52
N VAL A 38 -0.23 3.83 -12.33
CA VAL A 38 0.70 2.90 -12.98
C VAL A 38 0.49 1.48 -12.45
N SER A 39 0.43 1.31 -11.13
CA SER A 39 0.18 0.01 -10.50
C SER A 39 -1.16 -0.57 -10.93
N LEU A 40 -2.23 0.22 -10.90
CA LEU A 40 -3.58 -0.19 -11.32
C LEU A 40 -3.60 -0.74 -12.74
N VAL A 41 -2.94 -0.05 -13.68
CA VAL A 41 -2.85 -0.51 -15.08
C VAL A 41 -2.05 -1.81 -15.18
N LEU A 42 -0.95 -1.93 -14.44
CA LEU A 42 -0.14 -3.14 -14.39
C LEU A 42 -0.83 -4.32 -13.68
N SER A 43 -1.78 -4.04 -12.78
CA SER A 43 -2.60 -5.05 -12.12
C SER A 43 -3.60 -5.71 -13.08
N ILE A 44 -4.04 -5.01 -14.14
CA ILE A 44 -5.04 -5.55 -15.08
C ILE A 44 -4.61 -6.90 -15.68
N PRO A 45 -3.41 -7.05 -16.28
CA PRO A 45 -2.93 -8.34 -16.76
C PRO A 45 -2.91 -9.42 -15.67
N VAL A 46 -2.55 -9.08 -14.43
CA VAL A 46 -2.52 -10.02 -13.30
C VAL A 46 -3.92 -10.52 -12.98
N LEU A 47 -4.91 -9.62 -12.94
CA LEU A 47 -6.30 -9.97 -12.65
C LEU A 47 -6.94 -10.79 -13.78
N LEU A 48 -6.67 -10.43 -15.04
CA LEU A 48 -7.19 -11.16 -16.20
C LEU A 48 -6.65 -12.60 -16.28
N TYR A 49 -5.40 -12.82 -15.89
CA TYR A 49 -4.78 -14.14 -15.88
C TYR A 49 -4.92 -14.89 -14.54
N SER A 50 -5.68 -14.37 -13.58
CA SER A 50 -5.99 -15.08 -12.32
C SER A 50 -7.01 -16.19 -12.57
N GLU A 51 -6.68 -17.43 -12.17
CA GLU A 51 -7.56 -18.58 -12.33
C GLU A 51 -8.85 -18.44 -11.53
N MET A 52 -8.74 -17.93 -10.29
CA MET A 52 -9.91 -17.74 -9.44
C MET A 52 -10.87 -16.69 -10.00
N LEU A 53 -10.36 -15.58 -10.55
CA LEU A 53 -11.21 -14.57 -11.17
C LEU A 53 -11.86 -15.05 -12.46
N GLN A 54 -11.12 -15.80 -13.29
CA GLN A 54 -11.66 -16.45 -14.49
C GLN A 54 -12.82 -17.39 -14.13
N MET A 55 -12.66 -18.19 -13.06
CA MET A 55 -13.69 -19.10 -12.57
C MET A 55 -14.93 -18.36 -12.07
N TRP A 56 -14.77 -17.31 -11.26
CA TRP A 56 -15.89 -16.56 -10.69
C TRP A 56 -16.67 -15.78 -11.74
N LEU A 57 -15.98 -15.19 -12.71
CA LEU A 57 -16.58 -14.34 -13.74
C LEU A 57 -16.93 -15.11 -15.03
N GLY A 58 -16.57 -16.40 -15.12
CA GLY A 58 -16.95 -17.28 -16.22
C GLY A 58 -16.29 -16.93 -17.56
N PHE A 59 -15.07 -16.40 -17.54
CA PHE A 59 -14.28 -16.10 -18.74
C PHE A 59 -12.97 -16.89 -18.76
N SER A 60 -12.33 -16.96 -19.92
CA SER A 60 -11.01 -17.56 -20.07
C SER A 60 -10.09 -16.66 -20.88
N MET A 61 -8.84 -16.53 -20.46
CA MET A 61 -7.83 -15.84 -21.27
C MET A 61 -7.13 -16.78 -22.25
N PRO A 62 -6.63 -16.26 -23.38
CA PRO A 62 -5.87 -17.06 -24.34
C PRO A 62 -4.64 -17.68 -23.69
N VAL A 63 -4.50 -18.99 -23.87
CA VAL A 63 -3.33 -19.76 -23.43
C VAL A 63 -2.34 -19.82 -24.58
N PHE A 64 -1.10 -19.43 -24.31
CA PHE A 64 0.00 -19.49 -25.27
C PHE A 64 1.32 -19.74 -24.52
N PRO A 65 2.39 -20.17 -25.20
CA PRO A 65 3.67 -20.40 -24.54
C PRO A 65 4.13 -19.17 -23.76
N GLY A 66 4.18 -19.29 -22.43
CA GLY A 66 4.59 -18.22 -21.53
C GLY A 66 3.46 -17.40 -20.91
N SER A 67 2.19 -17.66 -21.24
CA SER A 67 1.06 -16.95 -20.64
C SER A 67 0.99 -17.13 -19.11
N GLN A 68 1.50 -18.26 -18.58
CA GLN A 68 1.61 -18.50 -17.14
C GLN A 68 2.52 -17.51 -16.40
N TRP A 69 3.42 -16.81 -17.10
CA TRP A 69 4.32 -15.83 -16.51
C TRP A 69 3.73 -14.42 -16.43
N ILE A 70 2.58 -14.17 -17.06
CA ILE A 70 1.96 -12.83 -17.08
C ILE A 70 1.61 -12.38 -15.66
N GLY A 71 0.87 -13.20 -14.91
CA GLY A 71 0.50 -12.90 -13.52
C GLY A 71 1.73 -12.61 -12.65
N PRO A 72 2.68 -13.57 -12.53
CA PRO A 72 3.88 -13.38 -11.71
C PRO A 72 4.73 -12.18 -12.11
N LEU A 73 5.01 -12.00 -13.41
CA LEU A 73 5.90 -10.95 -13.89
C LEU A 73 5.33 -9.55 -13.60
N PHE A 74 4.05 -9.33 -13.92
CA PHE A 74 3.40 -8.05 -13.67
C PHE A 74 3.24 -7.79 -12.17
N ALA A 75 2.92 -8.82 -11.36
CA ALA A 75 2.84 -8.68 -9.91
C ALA A 75 4.19 -8.30 -9.28
N ILE A 76 5.31 -8.84 -9.76
CA ILE A 76 6.66 -8.43 -9.33
C ILE A 76 6.90 -6.94 -9.62
N ILE A 77 6.50 -6.46 -10.80
CA ILE A 77 6.64 -5.04 -11.17
C ILE A 77 5.77 -4.16 -10.27
N VAL A 78 4.52 -4.55 -10.02
CA VAL A 78 3.61 -3.83 -9.10
C VAL A 78 4.18 -3.79 -7.68
N PHE A 79 4.72 -4.89 -7.17
CA PHE A 79 5.37 -4.94 -5.86
C PHE A 79 6.60 -4.02 -5.80
N ALA A 80 7.48 -4.11 -6.80
CA ALA A 80 8.71 -3.32 -6.84
C ALA A 80 8.47 -1.81 -7.02
N TYR A 81 7.41 -1.42 -7.72
CA TYR A 81 7.11 -0.01 -7.98
C TYR A 81 6.11 0.59 -6.98
N GLY A 82 4.97 -0.08 -6.82
CA GLY A 82 3.86 0.34 -5.98
C GLY A 82 4.01 -0.07 -4.51
N GLY A 83 4.64 -1.21 -4.23
CA GLY A 83 4.82 -1.75 -2.87
C GLY A 83 5.97 -1.12 -2.07
N VAL A 84 7.06 -0.72 -2.75
CA VAL A 84 8.25 -0.13 -2.11
C VAL A 84 8.01 1.04 -1.15
N PRO A 85 7.13 2.04 -1.41
CA PRO A 85 6.96 3.13 -0.46
C PRO A 85 6.41 2.63 0.88
N PHE A 86 5.54 1.61 0.90
CA PHE A 86 5.05 1.03 2.15
C PHE A 86 6.15 0.34 2.95
N LEU A 87 7.03 -0.41 2.27
CA LEU A 87 8.20 -1.02 2.92
C LEU A 87 9.11 0.05 3.53
N GLN A 88 9.38 1.13 2.79
CA GLN A 88 10.21 2.24 3.26
C GLN A 88 9.59 2.96 4.45
N MET A 89 8.27 3.19 4.44
CA MET A 89 7.55 3.84 5.54
C MET A 89 7.46 2.97 6.80
N ALA A 90 7.55 1.64 6.69
CA ALA A 90 7.58 0.72 7.83
C ALA A 90 8.94 0.65 8.55
N VAL A 91 10.06 0.95 7.86
CA VAL A 91 11.41 0.90 8.44
C VAL A 91 11.55 1.66 9.78
N PRO A 92 11.13 2.93 9.90
CA PRO A 92 11.23 3.67 11.16
C PRO A 92 10.37 3.06 12.27
N GLU A 93 9.16 2.58 11.98
CA GLU A 93 8.27 1.93 12.97
C GLU A 93 8.94 0.69 13.59
N ILE A 94 9.53 -0.16 12.74
CA ILE A 94 10.23 -1.37 13.16
C ILE A 94 11.49 -1.00 13.98
N LYS A 95 12.29 -0.05 13.49
CA LYS A 95 13.53 0.38 14.15
C LYS A 95 13.26 0.97 15.55
N ASN A 96 12.18 1.72 15.68
CA ASN A 96 11.77 2.34 16.94
C ASN A 96 10.96 1.41 17.85
N ARG A 97 10.70 0.16 17.42
CA ARG A 97 9.88 -0.84 18.13
C ARG A 97 8.47 -0.36 18.44
N GLN A 98 7.90 0.42 17.54
CA GLN A 98 6.55 0.95 17.63
C GLN A 98 5.79 0.55 16.36
N PRO A 99 5.41 -0.74 16.22
CA PRO A 99 4.74 -1.22 15.01
C PRO A 99 3.37 -0.55 14.86
N GLY A 100 3.13 0.05 13.69
CA GLY A 100 1.91 0.73 13.35
C GLY A 100 1.27 0.17 12.08
N MET A 101 0.48 1.00 11.41
CA MET A 101 -0.26 0.63 10.20
C MET A 101 0.69 0.28 9.05
N MET A 102 1.79 1.02 8.89
CA MET A 102 2.75 0.78 7.81
C MET A 102 3.44 -0.56 7.96
N THR A 103 3.80 -0.94 9.18
CA THR A 103 4.38 -2.25 9.48
C THR A 103 3.42 -3.38 9.11
N LEU A 104 2.13 -3.26 9.42
CA LEU A 104 1.13 -4.28 9.07
C LEU A 104 0.94 -4.41 7.56
N ILE A 105 0.82 -3.29 6.85
CA ILE A 105 0.70 -3.28 5.38
C ILE A 105 1.95 -3.89 4.75
N SER A 106 3.13 -3.43 5.16
CA SER A 106 4.43 -3.92 4.70
C SER A 106 4.57 -5.44 4.92
N LEU A 107 4.16 -5.93 6.08
CA LEU A 107 4.17 -7.36 6.38
C LEU A 107 3.22 -8.13 5.45
N ALA A 108 1.99 -7.67 5.28
CA ALA A 108 1.00 -8.32 4.42
C ALA A 108 1.48 -8.44 2.97
N ILE A 109 1.93 -7.34 2.37
CA ILE A 109 2.43 -7.35 0.98
C ILE A 109 3.71 -8.21 0.84
N THR A 110 4.60 -8.19 1.84
CA THR A 110 5.84 -8.98 1.79
C THR A 110 5.56 -10.48 1.90
N VAL A 111 4.70 -10.88 2.84
CA VAL A 111 4.31 -12.28 3.02
C VAL A 111 3.60 -12.81 1.78
N ALA A 112 2.62 -12.05 1.26
CA ALA A 112 1.92 -12.42 0.04
C ALA A 112 2.88 -12.55 -1.16
N PHE A 113 3.83 -11.62 -1.31
CA PHE A 113 4.83 -11.66 -2.37
C PHE A 113 5.77 -12.86 -2.26
N VAL A 114 6.38 -13.09 -1.09
CA VAL A 114 7.35 -14.18 -0.88
C VAL A 114 6.68 -15.54 -1.05
N TYR A 115 5.48 -15.72 -0.48
CA TYR A 115 4.73 -16.96 -0.66
C TYR A 115 4.40 -17.20 -2.14
N SER A 116 3.89 -16.17 -2.84
CA SER A 116 3.56 -16.30 -4.26
C SER A 116 4.79 -16.61 -5.10
N LEU A 117 5.94 -16.01 -4.82
CA LEU A 117 7.20 -16.38 -5.48
C LEU A 117 7.61 -17.83 -5.19
N ALA A 118 7.45 -18.30 -3.96
CA ALA A 118 7.79 -19.68 -3.59
C ALA A 118 6.94 -20.69 -4.38
N THR A 119 5.67 -20.39 -4.65
CA THR A 119 4.78 -21.26 -5.44
C THR A 119 5.26 -21.48 -6.89
N LEU A 120 6.12 -20.59 -7.42
CA LEU A 120 6.70 -20.74 -8.77
C LEU A 120 7.74 -21.85 -8.85
N PHE A 121 8.36 -22.21 -7.73
CA PHE A 121 9.45 -23.19 -7.67
C PHE A 121 9.05 -24.45 -6.92
N VAL A 122 8.05 -24.36 -6.04
CA VAL A 122 7.61 -25.45 -5.16
C VAL A 122 6.09 -25.55 -5.22
N PRO A 123 5.50 -26.75 -5.34
CA PRO A 123 4.05 -26.92 -5.37
C PRO A 123 3.46 -26.71 -3.96
N LEU A 124 3.21 -25.45 -3.61
CA LEU A 124 2.66 -25.03 -2.30
C LEU A 124 1.14 -24.78 -2.34
N GLY A 125 0.53 -24.81 -3.52
CA GLY A 125 -0.87 -24.47 -3.76
C GLY A 125 -1.02 -23.22 -4.62
N GLU A 126 -2.19 -22.59 -4.52
CA GLU A 126 -2.53 -21.35 -5.24
C GLU A 126 -1.69 -20.17 -4.78
N SER A 127 -1.24 -19.35 -5.72
CA SER A 127 -0.49 -18.12 -5.43
C SER A 127 -1.41 -16.99 -4.98
N PHE A 128 -0.85 -15.97 -4.31
CA PHE A 128 -1.56 -14.75 -3.90
C PHE A 128 -1.23 -13.53 -4.79
N PHE A 129 -0.86 -13.73 -6.06
CA PHE A 129 -0.42 -12.60 -6.92
C PHE A 129 -1.53 -11.57 -7.14
N TRP A 130 -2.78 -11.99 -7.30
CA TRP A 130 -3.88 -11.07 -7.57
C TRP A 130 -4.35 -10.36 -6.28
N GLU A 131 -4.29 -11.01 -5.12
CA GLU A 131 -4.50 -10.39 -3.80
C GLU A 131 -3.40 -9.38 -3.49
N LEU A 132 -2.15 -9.71 -3.83
CA LEU A 132 -1.01 -8.82 -3.62
C LEU A 132 -1.18 -7.50 -4.38
N VAL A 133 -1.48 -7.57 -5.69
CA VAL A 133 -1.59 -6.35 -6.50
C VAL A 133 -2.81 -5.52 -6.13
N THR A 134 -3.94 -6.17 -5.81
CA THR A 134 -5.15 -5.45 -5.36
C THR A 134 -4.95 -4.81 -4.00
N LEU A 135 -4.27 -5.48 -3.07
CA LEU A 135 -3.90 -4.90 -1.78
C LEU A 135 -3.01 -3.66 -1.98
N ILE A 136 -1.99 -3.73 -2.83
CA ILE A 136 -1.13 -2.59 -3.15
C ILE A 136 -1.95 -1.44 -3.76
N ASP A 137 -2.83 -1.72 -4.72
CA ASP A 137 -3.66 -0.70 -5.37
C ASP A 137 -4.59 0.00 -4.38
N VAL A 138 -5.28 -0.75 -3.52
CA VAL A 138 -6.17 -0.19 -2.49
C VAL A 138 -5.38 0.64 -1.47
N MET A 139 -4.19 0.19 -1.06
CA MET A 139 -3.35 0.95 -0.14
C MET A 139 -2.81 2.24 -0.77
N LEU A 140 -2.39 2.20 -2.05
CA LEU A 140 -1.96 3.39 -2.80
C LEU A 140 -3.12 4.38 -2.96
N LEU A 141 -4.31 3.88 -3.27
CA LEU A 141 -5.52 4.70 -3.36
C LEU A 141 -5.86 5.36 -2.02
N GLY A 142 -5.83 4.60 -0.92
CA GLY A 142 -6.10 5.11 0.42
C GLY A 142 -5.19 6.26 0.81
N HIS A 143 -3.87 6.09 0.64
CA HIS A 143 -2.88 7.13 0.94
C HIS A 143 -3.04 8.35 0.03
N TRP A 144 -3.39 8.14 -1.25
CA TRP A 144 -3.68 9.27 -2.14
C TRP A 144 -4.93 10.05 -1.68
N LEU A 145 -6.00 9.36 -1.28
CA LEU A 145 -7.24 9.99 -0.82
C LEU A 145 -7.06 10.73 0.51
N GLU A 146 -6.30 10.17 1.45
CA GLU A 146 -5.95 10.82 2.73
C GLU A 146 -5.25 12.16 2.50
N MET A 147 -4.30 12.21 1.57
CA MET A 147 -3.60 13.47 1.25
C MET A 147 -4.49 14.47 0.53
N ARG A 148 -5.45 13.99 -0.27
CA ARG A 148 -6.39 14.86 -0.98
C ARG A 148 -7.42 15.48 -0.03
N SER A 149 -7.90 14.75 0.97
CA SER A 149 -8.92 15.25 1.90
C SER A 149 -8.39 16.36 2.81
N VAL A 150 -7.13 16.28 3.23
CA VAL A 150 -6.47 17.33 4.04
C VAL A 150 -6.36 18.67 3.31
N ARG A 151 -6.28 18.67 1.97
CA ARG A 151 -6.26 19.92 1.18
C ARG A 151 -7.64 20.55 1.00
N GLN A 152 -8.72 19.79 1.23
CA GLN A 152 -10.10 20.27 1.03
C GLN A 152 -10.80 20.72 2.32
N ALA A 153 -10.16 20.53 3.48
CA ALA A 153 -10.60 21.02 4.78
C ALA A 153 -9.91 22.35 5.13
#